data_AF-A0A383RTP1-F1
#
_entry.id   AF-A0A383RTP1-F1
#
_cell.length_a   1.000
_cell.length_b   1.000
_cell.length_c   1.000
_cell.angle_alpha   90.00
_cell.angle_beta   90.00
_cell.angle_gamma   90.00
#
_symmetry.space_group_name_H-M   'P 1'
#
loop_
_entity.id
_entity.type
_entity.pdbx_description
1 polymer ?
#
loop_
_entity_poly.entity_id
_entity_poly.type
_entity_poly.pdbx_seq_one_letter_code
_entity_poly.pdbx_strand_id
1 'polypeptide(L)'
;MNAALRGLLLCGLLLPTAPVWAGCNTTTTAPASFGTVNSTLVRGTVQTATTGNAGLQCTGSLLALLTNNDHFYATITATGTNGLVGPTGDVIPYTIYGNATTSFPITRGTQFDFAPNGIIDALGLLNGTAPKTVPLYFRTVIGANVAAGVYQETLSIAWVWNYCPGIGLGGLCIGRDIGSGSQNLTISLTVTNDCQITTPNIVFNSAPVVSGFGTVSQSVNIACTKGSNYTVGLDDGLNVSGGRRRMKSPANNYLAYDIFKSAGAVRWGSLSAARRASSDANVNGGPGTGTGSQVFNYNAKVYTDQATPPAATYTDSVILDVQF
;
A
#
# COMPACT_ATOMS: atom_id res chain seq x y z
N MET A 1 65.73 -35.31 -25.97
CA MET A 1 64.78 -34.57 -25.08
C MET A 1 65.60 -33.58 -24.28
N ASN A 2 65.08 -32.38 -23.99
CA ASN A 2 65.59 -31.39 -23.02
C ASN A 2 66.17 -30.10 -23.62
N ALA A 3 65.31 -29.08 -23.68
CA ALA A 3 65.57 -27.69 -23.26
C ALA A 3 64.28 -26.87 -23.44
N ALA A 4 63.57 -27.09 -24.54
CA ALA A 4 62.36 -26.34 -24.88
C ALA A 4 61.12 -26.65 -24.01
N LEU A 5 61.02 -27.86 -23.46
CA LEU A 5 59.87 -28.26 -22.63
C LEU A 5 59.96 -27.79 -21.16
N ARG A 6 61.13 -27.36 -20.69
CA ARG A 6 61.29 -26.84 -19.31
C ARG A 6 60.97 -25.36 -19.18
N GLY A 7 61.03 -24.60 -20.28
CA GLY A 7 60.69 -23.17 -20.30
C GLY A 7 59.17 -22.89 -20.31
N LEU A 8 58.36 -23.81 -20.83
CA LEU A 8 56.90 -23.64 -20.89
C LEU A 8 56.16 -23.99 -19.58
N LEU A 9 56.81 -24.69 -18.64
CA LEU A 9 56.19 -25.08 -17.36
C LEU A 9 56.37 -24.04 -16.24
N LEU A 10 57.25 -23.05 -16.41
CA LEU A 10 57.44 -21.97 -15.41
C LEU A 10 56.80 -20.63 -15.78
N CYS A 11 56.37 -20.39 -17.02
CA CYS A 11 55.66 -19.16 -17.40
C CYS A 11 54.13 -19.26 -17.29
N GLY A 12 53.57 -20.43 -16.95
CA GLY A 12 52.12 -20.60 -16.75
C GLY A 12 51.59 -20.12 -15.39
N LEU A 13 52.46 -19.67 -14.48
CA LEU A 13 52.10 -19.30 -13.10
C LEU A 13 52.01 -17.78 -12.83
N LEU A 14 52.16 -16.95 -13.86
CA LEU A 14 52.12 -15.48 -13.73
C LEU A 14 50.92 -14.87 -14.48
N LEU A 15 49.77 -15.54 -14.46
CA LEU A 15 48.49 -14.87 -14.71
C LEU A 15 48.28 -13.88 -13.55
N PRO A 16 47.95 -12.61 -13.81
CA PRO A 16 47.55 -11.69 -12.75
C PRO A 16 46.24 -12.22 -12.16
N THR A 17 46.35 -12.97 -11.06
CA THR A 17 45.23 -13.28 -10.20
C THR A 17 44.77 -11.92 -9.66
N ALA A 18 43.68 -11.38 -10.23
CA ALA A 18 42.97 -10.32 -9.54
C ALA A 18 42.70 -10.84 -8.12
N PRO A 19 43.12 -10.12 -7.06
CA PRO A 19 42.82 -10.55 -5.71
C PRO A 19 41.30 -10.53 -5.56
N VAL A 20 40.67 -11.70 -5.63
CA VAL A 20 39.28 -11.88 -5.19
C VAL A 20 39.35 -11.96 -3.68
N TRP A 21 39.48 -10.80 -3.02
CA TRP A 21 39.34 -10.73 -1.57
C TRP A 21 37.85 -10.88 -1.24
N ALA A 22 37.52 -12.00 -0.59
CA ALA A 22 36.25 -12.15 0.11
C ALA A 22 36.22 -11.08 1.20
N GLY A 23 35.15 -10.29 1.22
CA GLY A 23 35.05 -9.16 2.11
C GLY A 23 33.68 -8.50 2.02
N CYS A 24 33.34 -7.76 3.06
CA CYS A 24 32.17 -6.94 3.11
C CYS A 24 32.54 -5.48 2.90
N ASN A 25 31.64 -4.74 2.26
CA ASN A 25 31.71 -3.30 2.17
C ASN A 25 30.30 -2.73 2.23
N THR A 26 30.20 -1.45 2.60
CA THR A 26 28.95 -0.73 2.42
C THR A 26 28.79 -0.26 0.99
N THR A 27 27.56 -0.33 0.48
CA THR A 27 27.20 0.04 -0.89
C THR A 27 25.93 0.87 -0.90
N THR A 28 25.64 1.56 -2.01
CA THR A 28 24.41 2.34 -2.15
C THR A 28 23.19 1.42 -2.01
N THR A 29 22.21 1.83 -1.21
CA THR A 29 21.01 1.04 -0.97
C THR A 29 20.09 1.02 -2.19
N ALA A 30 19.19 0.04 -2.24
CA ALA A 30 18.05 0.05 -3.14
C ALA A 30 16.80 0.48 -2.37
N PRO A 31 15.97 1.42 -2.87
CA PRO A 31 14.78 1.86 -2.15
C PRO A 31 13.78 0.71 -1.97
N ALA A 32 13.01 0.75 -0.88
CA ALA A 32 11.87 -0.14 -0.69
C ALA A 32 10.56 0.62 -0.94
N SER A 33 9.58 -0.05 -1.52
CA SER A 33 8.26 0.52 -1.71
C SER A 33 7.16 -0.47 -1.37
N PHE A 34 6.14 0.00 -0.65
CA PHE A 34 4.89 -0.70 -0.46
C PHE A 34 3.95 -0.56 -1.69
N GLY A 35 4.38 0.17 -2.72
CA GLY A 35 3.60 0.41 -3.93
C GLY A 35 2.50 1.44 -3.73
N THR A 36 1.39 1.25 -4.45
CA THR A 36 0.21 2.11 -4.39
C THR A 36 -0.93 1.36 -3.72
N VAL A 37 -1.46 1.90 -2.63
CA VAL A 37 -2.50 1.29 -1.81
C VAL A 37 -3.56 2.34 -1.48
N ASN A 38 -4.84 1.99 -1.49
CA ASN A 38 -5.87 2.94 -1.11
C ASN A 38 -5.94 3.16 0.42
N SER A 39 -6.54 4.27 0.85
CA SER A 39 -6.61 4.63 2.28
C SER A 39 -7.34 3.60 3.15
N THR A 40 -8.31 2.87 2.60
CA THR A 40 -9.08 1.85 3.32
C THR A 40 -8.25 0.60 3.60
N LEU A 41 -7.45 0.14 2.64
CA LEU A 41 -6.50 -0.96 2.80
C LEU A 41 -5.32 -0.59 3.70
N VAL A 42 -4.81 0.63 3.64
CA VAL A 42 -3.81 1.12 4.59
C VAL A 42 -4.30 0.99 6.04
N ARG A 43 -5.59 1.30 6.27
CA ARG A 43 -6.19 1.19 7.60
C ARG A 43 -6.47 -0.26 8.00
N GLY A 44 -6.95 -1.09 7.08
CA GLY A 44 -7.52 -2.40 7.40
C GLY A 44 -6.58 -3.60 7.19
N THR A 45 -5.51 -3.46 6.42
CA THR A 45 -4.67 -4.58 5.98
C THR A 45 -3.18 -4.26 6.08
N VAL A 46 -2.40 -5.20 6.60
CA VAL A 46 -0.93 -5.09 6.63
C VAL A 46 -0.39 -5.12 5.20
N GLN A 47 0.41 -4.12 4.86
CA GLN A 47 1.15 -4.04 3.61
C GLN A 47 2.59 -4.49 3.83
N THR A 48 3.21 -5.09 2.82
CA THR A 48 4.59 -5.58 2.91
C THR A 48 5.47 -4.95 1.83
N ALA A 49 6.70 -4.62 2.18
CA ALA A 49 7.73 -4.18 1.24
C ALA A 49 9.05 -4.86 1.53
N THR A 50 9.98 -4.82 0.59
CA THR A 50 11.33 -5.37 0.73
C THR A 50 12.31 -4.49 -0.03
N THR A 51 13.51 -4.31 0.52
CA THR A 51 14.66 -3.87 -0.27
C THR A 51 15.55 -5.08 -0.55
N GLY A 52 16.01 -5.20 -1.79
CA GLY A 52 17.04 -6.20 -2.14
C GLY A 52 18.44 -5.84 -1.63
N ASN A 53 18.65 -4.59 -1.18
CA ASN A 53 19.95 -4.12 -0.73
C ASN A 53 19.82 -3.00 0.32
N ALA A 54 20.06 -3.36 1.57
CA ALA A 54 20.08 -2.47 2.73
C ALA A 54 21.46 -1.84 3.01
N GLY A 55 22.39 -1.94 2.06
CA GLY A 55 23.66 -1.21 2.10
C GLY A 55 24.85 -1.99 2.62
N LEU A 56 24.70 -3.26 2.99
CA LEU A 56 25.82 -4.19 3.21
C LEU A 56 25.88 -5.18 2.06
N GLN A 57 27.04 -5.26 1.41
CA GLN A 57 27.35 -6.25 0.40
C GLN A 57 28.58 -7.05 0.85
N CYS A 58 28.53 -8.37 0.73
CA CYS A 58 29.69 -9.21 0.97
C CYS A 58 29.94 -10.15 -0.21
N THR A 59 31.21 -10.43 -0.44
CA THR A 59 31.70 -11.54 -1.26
C THR A 59 32.24 -12.61 -0.32
N GLY A 60 31.83 -13.84 -0.59
CA GLY A 60 32.21 -14.99 0.22
C GLY A 60 33.39 -15.78 -0.32
N SER A 61 33.77 -16.81 0.44
CA SER A 61 34.63 -17.91 -0.03
C SER A 61 33.84 -19.22 0.04
N LEU A 62 34.26 -20.27 -0.66
CA LEU A 62 33.55 -21.56 -0.62
C LEU A 62 33.56 -22.25 0.77
N LEU A 63 34.32 -21.71 1.74
CA LEU A 63 34.63 -22.33 3.03
C LEU A 63 34.49 -21.39 4.24
N ALA A 64 33.80 -20.24 4.10
CA ALA A 64 33.58 -19.35 5.23
C ALA A 64 32.59 -20.00 6.23
N LEU A 65 33.04 -20.20 7.47
CA LEU A 65 32.20 -20.74 8.56
C LEU A 65 32.18 -19.72 9.70
N LEU A 66 30.98 -19.23 10.05
CA LEU A 66 30.81 -18.28 11.15
C LEU A 66 31.14 -18.95 12.49
N THR A 67 31.87 -18.22 13.33
CA THR A 67 32.17 -18.59 14.72
C THR A 67 31.33 -17.75 15.69
N ASN A 68 31.24 -18.15 16.96
CA ASN A 68 30.40 -17.48 17.96
C ASN A 68 30.76 -16.00 18.24
N ASN A 69 31.92 -15.53 17.79
CA ASN A 69 32.36 -14.14 17.94
C ASN A 69 32.18 -13.30 16.66
N ASP A 70 31.68 -13.92 15.59
CA ASP A 70 31.44 -13.22 14.32
C ASP A 70 30.08 -12.51 14.37
N HIS A 71 30.06 -11.26 13.92
CA HIS A 71 28.87 -10.43 14.01
C HIS A 71 28.70 -9.54 12.78
N PHE A 72 27.43 -9.26 12.48
CA PHE A 72 27.00 -8.35 11.44
C PHE A 72 25.89 -7.49 12.01
N TYR A 73 26.26 -6.38 12.62
CA TYR A 73 25.31 -5.49 13.25
C TYR A 73 24.77 -4.47 12.25
N ALA A 74 23.45 -4.29 12.25
CA ALA A 74 22.82 -3.07 11.75
C ALA A 74 22.21 -2.28 12.92
N THR A 75 22.52 -0.99 13.00
CA THR A 75 21.78 -0.03 13.82
C THR A 75 20.99 0.87 12.90
N ILE A 76 19.66 0.75 12.94
CA ILE A 76 18.76 1.49 12.06
C ILE A 76 18.14 2.65 12.83
N THR A 77 18.37 3.87 12.36
CA THR A 77 17.72 5.09 12.88
C THR A 77 16.94 5.78 11.76
N ALA A 78 16.06 6.70 12.12
CA ALA A 78 15.34 7.52 11.15
C ALA A 78 15.67 8.99 11.35
N THR A 79 15.75 9.73 10.25
CA THR A 79 15.93 11.18 10.30
C THR A 79 14.58 11.85 10.51
N GLY A 80 14.30 12.24 11.76
CA GLY A 80 13.21 13.17 12.11
C GLY A 80 11.79 12.60 12.10
N THR A 81 11.59 11.29 11.97
CA THR A 81 10.27 10.65 11.86
C THR A 81 10.25 9.25 12.50
N ASN A 82 9.05 8.75 12.86
CA ASN A 82 8.82 7.41 13.41
C ASN A 82 7.82 6.63 12.54
N GLY A 83 8.12 6.52 11.25
CA GLY A 83 7.24 5.90 10.25
C GLY A 83 7.17 6.70 8.95
N LEU A 84 6.38 6.22 8.00
CA LEU A 84 6.20 6.91 6.73
C LEU A 84 5.34 8.15 6.95
N VAL A 85 5.85 9.33 6.65
CA VAL A 85 5.12 10.60 6.85
C VAL A 85 4.55 11.11 5.54
N GLY A 86 3.26 11.43 5.55
CA GLY A 86 2.52 11.94 4.41
C GLY A 86 2.52 13.47 4.32
N PRO A 87 1.94 14.02 3.24
CA PRO A 87 1.94 15.46 2.97
C PRO A 87 1.16 16.30 4.00
N THR A 88 0.23 15.68 4.72
CA THR A 88 -0.60 16.30 5.76
C THR A 88 -0.03 16.11 7.17
N GLY A 89 1.14 15.47 7.31
CA GLY A 89 1.73 15.10 8.60
C GLY A 89 1.18 13.78 9.19
N ASP A 90 0.26 13.12 8.49
CA ASP A 90 -0.19 11.77 8.86
C ASP A 90 0.98 10.78 8.82
N VAL A 91 1.01 9.83 9.76
CA VAL A 91 2.10 8.84 9.86
C VAL A 91 1.55 7.42 9.72
N ILE A 92 2.18 6.62 8.85
CA ILE A 92 1.92 5.18 8.71
C ILE A 92 3.05 4.42 9.41
N PRO A 93 2.79 3.85 10.60
CA PRO A 93 3.77 3.04 11.32
C PRO A 93 4.05 1.72 10.59
N TYR A 94 5.29 1.25 10.69
CA TYR A 94 5.71 -0.06 10.17
C TYR A 94 6.84 -0.64 11.02
N THR A 95 7.01 -1.95 10.94
CA THR A 95 8.08 -2.70 11.58
C THR A 95 9.09 -3.17 10.53
N ILE A 96 10.37 -3.17 10.90
CA ILE A 96 11.49 -3.64 10.09
C ILE A 96 11.82 -5.08 10.54
N TYR A 97 12.11 -5.96 9.60
CA TYR A 97 12.47 -7.35 9.87
C TYR A 97 13.76 -7.74 9.14
N GLY A 98 14.57 -8.55 9.80
CA GLY A 98 15.81 -9.10 9.24
C GLY A 98 15.59 -10.19 8.18
N ASN A 99 14.39 -10.76 8.10
CA ASN A 99 14.00 -11.71 7.05
C ASN A 99 12.52 -11.55 6.66
N ALA A 100 12.03 -12.41 5.75
CA ALA A 100 10.65 -12.34 5.25
C ALA A 100 9.57 -12.69 6.29
N THR A 101 9.95 -13.21 7.45
CA THR A 101 9.05 -13.62 8.54
C THR A 101 8.91 -12.53 9.61
N THR A 102 7.98 -12.71 10.54
CA THR A 102 7.81 -11.79 11.69
C THR A 102 8.69 -12.14 12.89
N SER A 103 9.51 -13.18 12.79
CA SER A 103 10.27 -13.70 13.94
C SER A 103 11.50 -12.87 14.31
N PHE A 104 11.95 -11.99 13.41
CA PHE A 104 13.17 -11.21 13.57
C PHE A 104 12.90 -9.70 13.43
N PRO A 105 12.07 -9.11 14.32
CA PRO A 105 11.83 -7.67 14.30
C PRO A 105 13.11 -6.92 14.70
N ILE A 106 13.39 -5.84 13.98
CA ILE A 106 14.51 -4.95 14.25
C ILE A 106 13.98 -3.71 14.97
N THR A 107 14.43 -3.54 16.21
CA THR A 107 14.16 -2.34 17.00
C THR A 107 15.08 -1.20 16.53
N ARG A 108 14.50 -0.02 16.32
CA ARG A 108 15.25 1.16 15.87
C ARG A 108 16.18 1.66 16.98
N GLY A 109 17.35 2.18 16.60
CA GLY A 109 18.36 2.72 17.52
C GLY A 109 19.15 1.66 18.30
N THR A 110 18.82 0.38 18.15
CA THR A 110 19.55 -0.73 18.78
C THR A 110 20.30 -1.55 17.73
N GLN A 111 21.43 -2.15 18.12
CA GLN A 111 22.14 -3.10 17.27
C GLN A 111 21.31 -4.37 17.10
N PHE A 112 21.10 -4.77 15.86
CA PHE A 112 20.55 -6.06 15.49
C PHE A 112 21.61 -6.89 14.78
N ASP A 113 21.92 -8.07 15.30
CA ASP A 113 22.92 -8.97 14.72
C ASP A 113 22.31 -9.99 13.77
N PHE A 114 22.80 -10.05 12.55
CA PHE A 114 22.33 -10.99 11.54
C PHE A 114 23.00 -12.38 11.64
N ALA A 115 24.17 -12.50 12.27
CA ALA A 115 24.91 -13.76 12.38
C ALA A 115 24.24 -14.80 13.31
N PRO A 116 24.02 -14.53 14.61
CA PRO A 116 23.50 -15.54 15.54
C PRO A 116 22.07 -15.98 15.20
N ASN A 117 21.34 -15.16 14.43
CA ASN A 117 20.01 -15.47 13.92
C ASN A 117 20.02 -16.36 12.66
N GLY A 118 21.20 -16.79 12.19
CA GLY A 118 21.38 -17.62 10.98
C GLY A 118 20.98 -16.90 9.69
N ILE A 119 20.77 -15.59 9.72
CA ILE A 119 20.26 -14.83 8.58
C ILE A 119 21.35 -14.68 7.52
N ILE A 120 22.59 -14.43 7.93
CA ILE A 120 23.75 -14.35 7.03
C ILE A 120 23.92 -15.65 6.22
N ASP A 121 23.81 -16.81 6.89
CA ASP A 121 23.92 -18.13 6.28
C ASP A 121 22.73 -18.43 5.35
N ALA A 122 21.52 -18.10 5.79
CA ALA A 122 20.31 -18.29 4.98
C ALA A 122 20.30 -17.44 3.70
N LEU A 123 20.90 -16.24 3.74
CA LEU A 123 21.14 -15.41 2.56
C LEU A 123 22.28 -15.95 1.68
N GLY A 124 23.08 -16.87 2.23
CA GLY A 124 24.31 -17.37 1.64
C GLY A 124 25.28 -16.24 1.33
N LEU A 125 25.30 -15.19 2.17
CA LEU A 125 26.02 -13.94 1.95
C LEU A 125 27.53 -14.17 1.81
N LEU A 126 28.04 -15.19 2.51
CA LEU A 126 29.44 -15.58 2.55
C LEU A 126 29.75 -16.87 1.76
N ASN A 127 28.74 -17.48 1.11
CA ASN A 127 28.83 -18.78 0.44
C ASN A 127 28.86 -18.63 -1.09
N GLY A 128 29.80 -17.84 -1.61
CA GLY A 128 29.97 -17.67 -3.05
C GLY A 128 30.88 -16.51 -3.45
N THR A 129 31.42 -16.58 -4.66
CA THR A 129 32.32 -15.56 -5.23
C THR A 129 31.59 -14.35 -5.81
N ALA A 130 30.27 -14.46 -6.03
CA ALA A 130 29.44 -13.36 -6.47
C ALA A 130 29.00 -12.49 -5.26
N PRO A 131 29.14 -11.15 -5.33
CA PRO A 131 28.69 -10.28 -4.25
C PRO A 131 27.19 -10.43 -4.00
N LYS A 132 26.80 -10.54 -2.73
CA LYS A 132 25.41 -10.56 -2.30
C LYS A 132 25.15 -9.45 -1.29
N THR A 133 23.94 -8.94 -1.29
CA THR A 133 23.52 -7.84 -0.43
C THR A 133 22.55 -8.32 0.64
N VAL A 134 22.57 -7.66 1.80
CA VAL A 134 21.59 -7.94 2.86
C VAL A 134 20.27 -7.25 2.52
N PRO A 135 19.15 -7.99 2.39
CA PRO A 135 17.82 -7.39 2.26
C PRO A 135 17.27 -6.96 3.62
N LEU A 136 16.26 -6.09 3.60
CA LEU A 136 15.40 -5.79 4.75
C LEU A 136 13.95 -5.88 4.32
N TYR A 137 13.09 -6.27 5.27
CA TYR A 137 11.68 -6.51 5.04
C TYR A 137 10.86 -5.58 5.93
N PHE A 138 9.74 -5.07 5.41
CA PHE A 138 8.94 -4.06 6.08
C PHE A 138 7.49 -4.47 6.10
N ARG A 139 6.80 -4.23 7.21
CA ARG A 139 5.36 -4.48 7.34
C ARG A 139 4.67 -3.32 8.02
N THR A 140 3.64 -2.74 7.40
CA THR A 140 2.85 -1.67 8.03
C THR A 140 2.05 -2.21 9.23
N VAL A 141 1.69 -1.33 10.14
CA VAL A 141 0.75 -1.61 11.22
C VAL A 141 -0.61 -1.05 10.83
N ILE A 142 -1.67 -1.84 11.06
CA ILE A 142 -3.06 -1.44 10.76
C ILE A 142 -3.53 -0.30 11.67
N GLY A 143 -4.60 0.39 11.25
CA GLY A 143 -5.28 1.42 12.03
C GLY A 143 -4.94 2.86 11.65
N ALA A 144 -3.96 3.09 10.76
CA ALA A 144 -3.63 4.44 10.30
C ALA A 144 -4.78 5.04 9.46
N ASN A 145 -5.37 6.14 9.93
CA ASN A 145 -6.37 6.92 9.18
C ASN A 145 -5.70 8.15 8.55
N VAL A 146 -5.46 8.07 7.25
CA VAL A 146 -4.50 8.96 6.58
C VAL A 146 -5.08 9.55 5.29
N ALA A 147 -4.62 10.74 4.91
CA ALA A 147 -4.99 11.37 3.64
C ALA A 147 -4.30 10.70 2.44
N ALA A 148 -4.82 10.91 1.23
CA ALA A 148 -4.13 10.51 0.01
C ALA A 148 -2.85 11.32 -0.19
N GLY A 149 -1.83 10.70 -0.76
CA GLY A 149 -0.52 11.32 -0.96
C GLY A 149 0.63 10.32 -0.89
N VAL A 150 1.85 10.84 -1.05
CA VAL A 150 3.07 10.03 -0.98
C VAL A 150 3.60 10.09 0.45
N TYR A 151 3.76 8.91 1.06
CA TYR A 151 4.30 8.73 2.40
C TYR A 151 5.73 8.21 2.28
N GLN A 152 6.68 8.89 2.92
CA GLN A 152 8.09 8.52 2.82
C GLN A 152 8.79 8.59 4.17
N GLU A 153 9.86 7.79 4.29
CA GLU A 153 10.83 7.89 5.37
C GLU A 153 12.22 7.57 4.83
N THR A 154 13.22 8.28 5.34
CA THR A 154 14.64 7.97 5.09
C THR A 154 15.24 7.40 6.36
N LEU A 155 15.68 6.16 6.27
CA LEU A 155 16.41 5.46 7.32
C LEU A 155 17.92 5.67 7.14
N SER A 156 18.64 5.83 8.24
CA SER A 156 20.08 5.70 8.29
C SER A 156 20.46 4.35 8.89
N ILE A 157 21.16 3.54 8.11
CA ILE A 157 21.57 2.18 8.47
C ILE A 157 23.07 2.19 8.68
N ALA A 158 23.50 2.05 9.94
CA ALA A 158 24.90 1.90 10.31
C ALA A 158 25.24 0.40 10.41
N TRP A 159 26.13 -0.06 9.54
CA TRP A 159 26.65 -1.41 9.51
C TRP A 159 27.97 -1.49 10.27
N VAL A 160 28.15 -2.54 11.08
CA VAL A 160 29.42 -2.90 11.72
C VAL A 160 29.58 -4.41 11.61
N TRP A 161 30.62 -4.87 10.91
CA TRP A 161 30.92 -6.29 10.76
C TRP A 161 32.30 -6.62 11.30
N ASN A 162 32.41 -7.83 11.82
CA ASN A 162 33.66 -8.43 12.24
C ASN A 162 33.50 -9.93 12.12
N TYR A 163 34.12 -10.54 11.11
CA TYR A 163 33.99 -11.97 10.89
C TYR A 163 35.25 -12.58 10.29
N CYS A 164 35.33 -13.91 10.35
CA CYS A 164 36.40 -14.66 9.74
C CYS A 164 36.01 -15.25 8.37
N PRO A 165 36.54 -14.72 7.24
CA PRO A 165 36.24 -15.27 5.90
C PRO A 165 37.04 -16.55 5.56
N GLY A 166 38.07 -16.89 6.35
CA GLY A 166 38.97 -18.03 6.15
C GLY A 166 38.77 -19.19 7.15
N ILE A 167 39.63 -20.22 7.06
CA ILE A 167 39.61 -21.35 8.01
C ILE A 167 40.24 -20.91 9.33
N GLY A 168 39.46 -20.92 10.42
CA GLY A 168 39.96 -20.71 11.77
C GLY A 168 40.60 -21.98 12.34
N LEU A 169 41.94 -22.05 12.37
CA LEU A 169 42.66 -23.12 13.09
C LEU A 169 43.10 -22.60 14.47
N GLY A 170 42.66 -23.27 15.54
CA GLY A 170 43.07 -22.95 16.91
C GLY A 170 42.58 -21.59 17.45
N GLY A 171 41.50 -21.03 16.89
CA GLY A 171 40.96 -19.72 17.30
C GLY A 171 41.62 -18.51 16.62
N LEU A 172 42.58 -18.72 15.72
CA LEU A 172 43.21 -17.66 14.91
C LEU A 172 42.54 -17.59 13.54
N CYS A 173 42.03 -16.41 13.18
CA CYS A 173 41.49 -16.13 11.85
C CYS A 173 42.55 -15.50 10.95
N ILE A 174 42.87 -16.15 9.83
CA ILE A 174 43.69 -15.54 8.78
C ILE A 174 42.78 -14.70 7.89
N GLY A 175 43.07 -13.40 7.79
CA GLY A 175 42.33 -12.47 6.91
C GLY A 175 40.98 -12.02 7.48
N ARG A 176 40.88 -11.84 8.80
CA ARG A 176 39.67 -11.29 9.46
C ARG A 176 39.24 -9.99 8.79
N ASP A 177 37.95 -9.91 8.45
CA ASP A 177 37.38 -8.74 7.83
C ASP A 177 36.61 -7.93 8.87
N ILE A 178 37.05 -6.69 9.06
CA ILE A 178 36.51 -5.76 10.04
C ILE A 178 36.22 -4.47 9.32
N GLY A 179 35.00 -3.99 9.45
CA GLY A 179 34.62 -2.74 8.84
C GLY A 179 33.31 -2.19 9.37
N SER A 180 33.06 -0.96 8.96
CA SER A 180 31.84 -0.25 9.31
C SER A 180 31.53 0.79 8.23
N GLY A 181 30.27 1.15 8.10
CA GLY A 181 29.85 2.26 7.27
C GLY A 181 28.37 2.53 7.42
N SER A 182 27.92 3.69 6.94
CA SER A 182 26.52 4.09 7.03
C SER A 182 25.96 4.38 5.65
N GLN A 183 24.72 3.96 5.43
CA GLN A 183 24.01 4.16 4.18
C GLN A 183 22.59 4.63 4.47
N ASN A 184 22.02 5.41 3.56
CA ASN A 184 20.64 5.87 3.67
C ASN A 184 19.73 4.99 2.81
N LEU A 185 18.59 4.60 3.35
CA LEU A 185 17.55 3.83 2.67
C LEU A 185 16.24 4.62 2.67
N THR A 186 15.69 4.87 1.49
CA THR A 186 14.37 5.49 1.35
C THR A 186 13.29 4.41 1.25
N ILE A 187 12.22 4.60 2.01
CA ILE A 187 11.03 3.75 2.01
C ILE A 187 9.83 4.60 1.63
N SER A 188 8.97 4.09 0.75
CA SER A 188 7.82 4.83 0.25
C SER A 188 6.52 4.00 0.20
N LEU A 189 5.40 4.70 0.29
CA LEU A 189 4.06 4.19 0.04
C LEU A 189 3.22 5.31 -0.60
N THR A 190 2.55 5.03 -1.70
CA THR A 190 1.61 5.97 -2.31
C THR A 190 0.19 5.62 -1.89
N VAL A 191 -0.50 6.54 -1.22
CA VAL A 191 -1.88 6.38 -0.77
C VAL A 191 -2.84 7.04 -1.75
N THR A 192 -3.81 6.28 -2.26
CA THR A 192 -4.87 6.80 -3.14
C THR A 192 -6.18 7.05 -2.40
N ASN A 193 -7.00 7.92 -2.99
CA ASN A 193 -8.35 8.17 -2.54
C ASN A 193 -9.24 6.93 -2.76
N ASP A 194 -10.14 6.66 -1.82
CA ASP A 194 -11.13 5.57 -1.88
C ASP A 194 -12.35 5.89 -1.03
N CYS A 195 -13.49 5.28 -1.37
CA CYS A 195 -14.75 5.46 -0.67
C CYS A 195 -15.50 4.14 -0.54
N GLN A 196 -16.02 3.88 0.66
CA GLN A 196 -17.03 2.86 0.86
C GLN A 196 -18.43 3.49 0.72
N ILE A 197 -19.26 2.90 -0.13
CA ILE A 197 -20.63 3.36 -0.41
C ILE A 197 -21.61 2.33 0.16
N THR A 198 -22.66 2.79 0.84
CA THR A 198 -23.74 1.94 1.31
C THR A 198 -25.09 2.59 1.01
N THR A 199 -25.90 1.89 0.22
CA THR A 199 -27.20 2.35 -0.28
C THR A 199 -28.27 1.29 0.00
N PRO A 200 -29.45 1.68 0.51
CA PRO A 200 -30.62 0.80 0.52
C PRO A 200 -31.33 0.82 -0.85
N ASN A 201 -32.13 -0.22 -1.11
CA ASN A 201 -33.07 -0.23 -2.24
C ASN A 201 -34.26 0.71 -1.98
N ILE A 202 -34.71 1.40 -3.01
CA ILE A 202 -35.92 2.23 -3.00
C ILE A 202 -37.12 1.36 -3.36
N VAL A 203 -38.13 1.34 -2.51
CA VAL A 203 -39.37 0.56 -2.73
C VAL A 203 -40.58 1.46 -2.51
N PHE A 204 -41.29 1.77 -3.60
CA PHE A 204 -42.50 2.62 -3.58
C PHE A 204 -43.77 1.92 -3.08
N ASN A 205 -43.70 0.61 -2.82
CA ASN A 205 -44.85 -0.27 -2.54
C ASN A 205 -45.87 -0.24 -3.70
N SER A 206 -47.13 -0.60 -3.43
CA SER A 206 -48.20 -0.69 -4.42
C SER A 206 -49.21 0.44 -4.27
N ALA A 207 -49.70 0.96 -5.39
CA ALA A 207 -50.81 1.92 -5.45
C ALA A 207 -51.66 1.67 -6.70
N PRO A 208 -52.99 1.92 -6.64
CA PRO A 208 -53.88 1.70 -7.78
C PRO A 208 -53.74 2.79 -8.86
N VAL A 209 -53.27 3.98 -8.50
CA VAL A 209 -53.04 5.12 -9.40
C VAL A 209 -51.77 5.85 -9.01
N VAL A 210 -51.20 6.64 -9.93
CA VAL A 210 -49.90 7.31 -9.73
C VAL A 210 -49.88 8.29 -8.56
N SER A 211 -51.02 8.90 -8.21
CA SER A 211 -51.16 9.80 -7.06
C SER A 211 -51.22 9.07 -5.71
N GLY A 212 -51.40 7.75 -5.71
CA GLY A 212 -51.45 6.93 -4.50
C GLY A 212 -50.09 6.46 -4.00
N PHE A 213 -49.01 6.63 -4.78
CA PHE A 213 -47.67 6.26 -4.33
C PHE A 213 -47.15 7.25 -3.30
N GLY A 214 -46.73 6.73 -2.15
CA GLY A 214 -46.08 7.51 -1.10
C GLY A 214 -44.67 7.97 -1.49
N THR A 215 -44.19 9.02 -0.82
CA THR A 215 -42.78 9.40 -0.89
C THR A 215 -41.92 8.42 -0.09
N VAL A 216 -40.82 7.95 -0.67
CA VAL A 216 -39.83 7.12 0.02
C VAL A 216 -38.67 8.00 0.49
N SER A 217 -38.46 8.11 1.79
CA SER A 217 -37.36 8.89 2.37
C SER A 217 -36.31 7.95 2.96
N GLN A 218 -35.08 8.06 2.47
CA GLN A 218 -33.95 7.19 2.85
C GLN A 218 -32.64 8.00 2.81
N SER A 219 -31.51 7.33 3.04
CA SER A 219 -30.19 7.95 2.98
C SER A 219 -29.17 7.07 2.26
N VAL A 220 -28.13 7.72 1.74
CA VAL A 220 -26.90 7.07 1.29
C VAL A 220 -25.79 7.39 2.29
N ASN A 221 -25.03 6.37 2.68
CA ASN A 221 -23.87 6.54 3.56
C ASN A 221 -22.59 6.37 2.73
N ILE A 222 -21.70 7.35 2.81
CA ILE A 222 -20.43 7.36 2.08
C ILE A 222 -19.31 7.62 3.07
N ALA A 223 -18.28 6.80 3.07
CA ALA A 223 -17.09 6.96 3.90
C ALA A 223 -15.87 7.04 3.00
N CYS A 224 -15.33 8.25 2.78
CA CYS A 224 -14.19 8.50 1.90
C CYS A 224 -12.90 8.80 2.67
N THR A 225 -11.76 8.71 1.98
CA THR A 225 -10.42 9.06 2.47
C THR A 225 -10.40 10.37 3.28
N LYS A 226 -9.58 10.40 4.34
CA LYS A 226 -9.40 11.59 5.17
C LYS A 226 -8.95 12.80 4.33
N GLY A 227 -9.61 13.94 4.50
CA GLY A 227 -9.30 15.19 3.83
C GLY A 227 -9.72 15.27 2.35
N SER A 228 -10.31 14.20 1.77
CA SER A 228 -10.71 14.23 0.36
C SER A 228 -12.02 14.99 0.17
N ASN A 229 -12.03 15.99 -0.71
CA ASN A 229 -13.28 16.52 -1.23
C ASN A 229 -13.80 15.58 -2.31
N TYR A 230 -15.11 15.40 -2.39
CA TYR A 230 -15.74 14.57 -3.41
C TYR A 230 -17.15 15.04 -3.74
N THR A 231 -17.68 14.55 -4.85
CA THR A 231 -19.07 14.76 -5.27
C THR A 231 -19.77 13.44 -5.52
N VAL A 232 -21.05 13.38 -5.20
CA VAL A 232 -21.91 12.20 -5.33
C VAL A 232 -22.96 12.45 -6.40
N GLY A 233 -22.96 11.60 -7.42
CA GLY A 233 -23.92 11.61 -8.51
C GLY A 233 -24.85 10.41 -8.49
N LEU A 234 -26.02 10.60 -9.09
CA LEU A 234 -26.94 9.52 -9.44
C LEU A 234 -27.23 9.65 -10.93
N ASP A 235 -26.98 8.61 -11.71
CA ASP A 235 -27.29 8.62 -13.14
C ASP A 235 -28.81 8.63 -13.41
N ASP A 236 -29.22 8.62 -14.67
CA ASP A 236 -30.64 8.70 -15.04
C ASP A 236 -31.34 7.33 -15.11
N GLY A 237 -30.70 6.28 -14.60
CA GLY A 237 -31.19 4.91 -14.69
C GLY A 237 -31.17 4.34 -16.12
N LEU A 238 -31.76 3.16 -16.29
CA LEU A 238 -31.68 2.43 -17.56
C LEU A 238 -32.67 2.92 -18.63
N ASN A 239 -33.72 3.63 -18.24
CA ASN A 239 -34.85 3.93 -19.12
C ASN A 239 -35.24 5.42 -19.15
N VAL A 240 -34.29 6.33 -18.95
CA VAL A 240 -34.54 7.79 -18.95
C VAL A 240 -35.35 8.26 -20.16
N SER A 241 -36.26 9.21 -19.95
CA SER A 241 -36.90 9.97 -21.03
C SER A 241 -37.46 11.30 -20.51
N GLY A 242 -37.38 12.35 -21.33
CA GLY A 242 -37.84 13.69 -20.93
C GLY A 242 -37.16 14.24 -19.68
N GLY A 243 -35.94 13.79 -19.38
CA GLY A 243 -35.19 14.17 -18.17
C GLY A 243 -35.64 13.49 -16.87
N ARG A 244 -36.57 12.53 -16.94
CA ARG A 244 -37.07 11.76 -15.78
C ARG A 244 -36.57 10.33 -15.82
N ARG A 245 -36.23 9.79 -14.64
CA ARG A 245 -35.97 8.35 -14.50
C ARG A 245 -37.27 7.59 -14.71
N ARG A 246 -37.20 6.38 -15.25
CA ARG A 246 -38.38 5.54 -15.45
C ARG A 246 -38.08 4.11 -15.05
N MET A 247 -38.92 3.57 -14.19
CA MET A 247 -38.97 2.13 -13.98
C MET A 247 -39.72 1.48 -15.14
N LYS A 248 -39.32 0.27 -15.51
CA LYS A 248 -39.85 -0.48 -16.62
C LYS A 248 -40.48 -1.79 -16.14
N SER A 249 -41.63 -2.16 -16.69
CA SER A 249 -42.26 -3.45 -16.44
C SER A 249 -41.85 -4.50 -17.49
N PRO A 250 -42.09 -5.80 -17.25
CA PRO A 250 -41.83 -6.86 -18.23
C PRO A 250 -42.55 -6.66 -19.57
N ALA A 251 -43.70 -5.98 -19.56
CA ALA A 251 -44.50 -5.67 -20.75
C ALA A 251 -44.10 -4.36 -21.46
N ASN A 252 -42.92 -3.81 -21.17
CA ASN A 252 -42.43 -2.54 -21.73
C ASN A 252 -43.30 -1.30 -21.42
N ASN A 253 -44.05 -1.32 -20.31
CA ASN A 253 -44.67 -0.11 -19.79
C ASN A 253 -43.68 0.62 -18.86
N TYR A 254 -43.87 1.92 -18.68
CA TYR A 254 -42.98 2.75 -17.88
C TYR A 254 -43.72 3.49 -16.77
N LEU A 255 -43.05 3.67 -15.64
CA LEU A 255 -43.49 4.47 -14.51
C LEU A 255 -42.39 5.48 -14.16
N ALA A 256 -42.65 6.76 -14.42
CA ALA A 256 -41.69 7.83 -14.19
C ALA A 256 -41.55 8.16 -12.70
N TYR A 257 -40.32 8.33 -12.23
CA TYR A 257 -39.99 8.69 -10.87
C TYR A 257 -38.73 9.56 -10.85
N ASP A 258 -38.42 10.13 -9.70
CA ASP A 258 -37.11 10.73 -9.48
C ASP A 258 -36.68 10.70 -8.02
N ILE A 259 -35.38 10.92 -7.83
CA ILE A 259 -34.72 11.01 -6.53
C ILE A 259 -34.29 12.46 -6.33
N PHE A 260 -34.67 13.04 -5.20
CA PHE A 260 -34.48 14.44 -4.87
C PHE A 260 -33.58 14.62 -3.66
N LYS A 261 -32.81 15.72 -3.64
CA LYS A 261 -31.88 16.04 -2.56
C LYS A 261 -32.65 16.29 -1.26
N SER A 262 -32.26 15.62 -0.18
CA SER A 262 -32.86 15.75 1.17
C SER A 262 -34.38 15.59 1.13
N ALA A 263 -35.16 16.50 1.74
CA ALA A 263 -36.63 16.55 1.65
C ALA A 263 -37.13 17.51 0.55
N GLY A 264 -36.24 18.03 -0.31
CA GLY A 264 -36.55 19.06 -1.29
C GLY A 264 -37.16 18.53 -2.59
N ALA A 265 -37.31 19.43 -3.56
CA ALA A 265 -37.76 19.16 -4.92
C ALA A 265 -36.64 19.28 -5.96
N VAL A 266 -35.41 19.53 -5.53
CA VAL A 266 -34.23 19.59 -6.43
C VAL A 266 -33.80 18.17 -6.75
N ARG A 267 -33.87 17.80 -8.04
CA ARG A 267 -33.45 16.48 -8.51
C ARG A 267 -31.97 16.24 -8.18
N TRP A 268 -31.67 15.06 -7.66
CA TRP A 268 -30.31 14.57 -7.51
C TRP A 268 -29.93 13.80 -8.78
N GLY A 269 -28.91 14.28 -9.48
CA GLY A 269 -28.47 13.74 -10.77
C GLY A 269 -26.94 13.64 -10.86
N SER A 270 -26.44 13.25 -12.04
CA SER A 270 -25.02 13.04 -12.31
C SER A 270 -24.33 14.27 -12.89
N LEU A 271 -25.08 15.27 -13.37
CA LEU A 271 -24.56 16.51 -13.95
C LEU A 271 -24.22 17.56 -12.88
N SER A 272 -23.18 18.35 -13.10
CA SER A 272 -22.56 19.32 -12.17
C SER A 272 -23.49 19.84 -11.05
N ALA A 273 -24.47 20.69 -11.35
CA ALA A 273 -25.35 21.30 -10.35
C ALA A 273 -26.33 20.31 -9.68
N ALA A 274 -26.59 19.17 -10.32
CA ALA A 274 -27.45 18.11 -9.80
C ALA A 274 -26.71 17.12 -8.89
N ARG A 275 -25.36 17.07 -8.94
CA ARG A 275 -24.53 16.33 -7.97
C ARG A 275 -24.60 16.98 -6.59
N ARG A 276 -24.10 16.27 -5.58
CA ARG A 276 -23.96 16.78 -4.21
C ARG A 276 -22.50 16.74 -3.79
N ALA A 277 -21.95 17.86 -3.37
CA ALA A 277 -20.61 17.89 -2.80
C ALA A 277 -20.60 17.24 -1.42
N SER A 278 -19.43 16.78 -0.96
CA SER A 278 -19.26 16.21 0.38
C SER A 278 -19.63 17.19 1.50
N SER A 279 -19.50 18.50 1.25
CA SER A 279 -20.01 19.58 2.11
C SER A 279 -21.54 19.61 2.23
N ASP A 280 -22.26 19.06 1.26
CA ASP A 280 -23.74 19.08 1.22
C ASP A 280 -24.35 17.90 1.98
N ALA A 281 -23.54 17.04 2.61
CA ALA A 281 -24.05 15.91 3.38
C ALA A 281 -24.88 16.41 4.58
N ASN A 282 -25.98 15.71 4.85
CA ASN A 282 -26.90 16.06 5.94
C ASN A 282 -26.33 15.75 7.32
N VAL A 283 -25.40 14.79 7.40
CA VAL A 283 -24.67 14.43 8.63
C VAL A 283 -23.19 14.34 8.29
N ASN A 284 -22.34 14.92 9.13
CA ASN A 284 -20.88 14.96 8.99
C ASN A 284 -20.38 15.62 7.68
N GLY A 285 -21.09 16.63 7.18
CA GLY A 285 -20.69 17.35 5.95
C GLY A 285 -19.30 17.97 6.03
N GLY A 286 -18.57 17.92 4.92
CA GLY A 286 -17.20 18.41 4.80
C GLY A 286 -16.33 17.46 3.97
N PRO A 287 -15.00 17.62 4.02
CA PRO A 287 -14.08 16.64 3.45
C PRO A 287 -14.28 15.26 4.10
N GLY A 288 -13.91 14.21 3.37
CA GLY A 288 -13.91 12.84 3.86
C GLY A 288 -13.14 12.74 5.18
N THR A 289 -13.66 11.95 6.11
CA THR A 289 -13.10 11.80 7.46
C THR A 289 -12.17 10.60 7.57
N GLY A 290 -12.20 9.71 6.57
CA GLY A 290 -11.54 8.40 6.59
C GLY A 290 -12.18 7.40 7.57
N THR A 291 -12.84 7.87 8.62
CA THR A 291 -13.62 7.06 9.58
C THR A 291 -15.02 7.63 9.75
N GLY A 292 -16.02 6.74 9.82
CA GLY A 292 -17.43 7.14 9.84
C GLY A 292 -17.93 7.52 8.45
N SER A 293 -19.22 7.84 8.35
CA SER A 293 -19.86 8.16 7.08
C SER A 293 -20.42 9.58 7.06
N GLN A 294 -20.30 10.22 5.90
CA GLN A 294 -21.14 11.32 5.46
C GLN A 294 -22.48 10.75 4.99
N VAL A 295 -23.58 11.31 5.49
CA VAL A 295 -24.93 10.81 5.19
C VAL A 295 -25.65 11.79 4.27
N PHE A 296 -26.13 11.29 3.14
CA PHE A 296 -26.89 12.04 2.16
C PHE A 296 -28.34 11.57 2.16
N ASN A 297 -29.21 12.32 2.82
CA ASN A 297 -30.64 12.04 2.82
C ASN A 297 -31.24 12.37 1.45
N TYR A 298 -32.22 11.59 1.04
CA TYR A 298 -32.98 11.83 -0.18
C TYR A 298 -34.45 11.45 0.00
N ASN A 299 -35.28 11.96 -0.91
CA ASN A 299 -36.64 11.51 -1.08
C ASN A 299 -36.84 11.07 -2.53
N ALA A 300 -37.44 9.91 -2.74
CA ALA A 300 -37.81 9.40 -4.04
C ALA A 300 -39.33 9.49 -4.21
N LYS A 301 -39.78 9.89 -5.40
CA LYS A 301 -41.21 10.08 -5.70
C LYS A 301 -41.54 9.58 -7.09
N VAL A 302 -42.69 8.92 -7.22
CA VAL A 302 -43.35 8.71 -8.51
C VAL A 302 -43.99 10.02 -8.93
N TYR A 303 -43.83 10.39 -10.20
CA TYR A 303 -44.45 11.59 -10.75
C TYR A 303 -45.97 11.41 -10.83
N THR A 304 -46.74 12.41 -10.40
CA THR A 304 -48.21 12.35 -10.45
C THR A 304 -48.79 12.91 -11.75
N ASP A 305 -47.96 13.62 -12.53
CA ASP A 305 -48.29 14.23 -13.82
C ASP A 305 -47.99 13.30 -15.00
N GLN A 306 -48.34 12.02 -14.86
CA GLN A 306 -48.26 11.01 -15.91
C GLN A 306 -49.55 10.19 -15.97
N ALA A 307 -49.86 9.59 -17.11
CA ALA A 307 -50.97 8.64 -17.20
C ALA A 307 -50.69 7.43 -16.30
N THR A 308 -51.71 6.89 -15.64
CA THR A 308 -51.54 5.68 -14.82
C THR A 308 -51.26 4.49 -15.74
N PRO A 309 -50.08 3.87 -15.64
CA PRO A 309 -49.76 2.73 -16.49
C PRO A 309 -50.47 1.46 -15.99
N PRO A 310 -50.52 0.38 -16.79
CA PRO A 310 -51.14 -0.87 -16.39
C PRO A 310 -50.57 -1.45 -15.09
N ALA A 311 -51.35 -2.23 -14.36
CA ALA A 311 -50.88 -2.90 -13.14
C ALA A 311 -49.73 -3.88 -13.46
N ALA A 312 -48.56 -3.65 -12.87
CA ALA A 312 -47.38 -4.52 -12.96
C ALA A 312 -46.36 -4.15 -11.89
N THR A 313 -45.30 -4.97 -11.77
CA THR A 313 -44.06 -4.57 -11.08
C THR A 313 -43.17 -3.79 -12.04
N TYR A 314 -42.66 -2.65 -11.59
CA TYR A 314 -41.77 -1.79 -12.34
C TYR A 314 -40.42 -1.71 -11.62
N THR A 315 -39.32 -1.89 -12.35
CA THR A 315 -37.96 -1.84 -11.80
C THR A 315 -37.06 -0.93 -12.63
N ASP A 316 -36.05 -0.34 -11.98
CA ASP A 316 -34.98 0.42 -12.62
C ASP A 316 -33.66 0.16 -11.89
N SER A 317 -32.54 0.51 -12.51
CA SER A 317 -31.21 0.45 -11.87
C SER A 317 -30.53 1.79 -12.04
N VAL A 318 -30.27 2.48 -10.92
CA VAL A 318 -29.57 3.77 -10.89
C VAL A 318 -28.16 3.56 -10.39
N ILE A 319 -27.17 4.06 -11.12
CA ILE A 319 -25.77 4.04 -10.72
C ILE A 319 -25.52 5.24 -9.82
N LEU A 320 -24.99 4.96 -8.63
CA LEU A 320 -24.40 5.97 -7.77
C LEU A 320 -22.89 5.99 -7.99
N ASP A 321 -22.37 7.16 -8.33
CA ASP A 321 -20.95 7.39 -8.53
C ASP A 321 -20.40 8.43 -7.56
N VAL A 322 -19.13 8.25 -7.18
CA VAL A 322 -18.37 9.20 -6.36
C VAL A 322 -17.15 9.66 -7.14
N GLN A 323 -16.94 10.97 -7.19
CA GLN A 323 -15.83 11.58 -7.91
C GLN A 323 -15.04 12.50 -6.97
N PHE A 324 -13.73 12.30 -6.89
CA PHE A 324 -12.78 13.15 -6.16
C PHE A 324 -12.36 14.38 -6.98
#